data_AF-A0A010RPS6-F1
#
_entry.id   AF-A0A010RPS6-F1
#
_cell.length_a   1.000
_cell.length_b   1.000
_cell.length_c   1.000
_cell.angle_alpha   90.00
_cell.angle_beta   90.00
_cell.angle_gamma   90.00
#
_symmetry.space_group_name_H-M   'P 1'
#
loop_
_entity.id
_entity.type
_entity.pdbx_description
1 polymer ?
#
loop_
_entity_poly.entity_id
_entity_poly.type
_entity_poly.pdbx_seq_one_letter_code
_entity_poly.pdbx_strand_id
1 'polypeptide(L)' 'MIRSDTIWLATEPMDIRADAALARVVAVFGAAKPHCAYLFANRRATRMKVLVHDGIGIGLAARRLN' A
#
# COMPACT_ATOMS: atom_id res chain seq x y z
N MET A 1 -8.44 -0.88 16.30
CA MET A 1 -8.06 0.09 15.25
C MET A 1 -6.62 -0.20 14.87
N ILE A 2 -6.33 -0.46 13.60
CA ILE A 2 -4.95 -0.74 13.15
C ILE A 2 -4.16 0.56 13.25
N ARG A 3 -3.09 0.58 14.06
CA ARG A 3 -2.24 1.75 14.25
C ARG A 3 -1.10 1.71 13.23
N SER A 4 -0.96 2.78 12.45
CA SER A 4 0.19 3.00 11.58
C SER A 4 0.87 4.30 12.00
N ASP A 5 2.15 4.22 12.34
CA ASP A 5 2.94 5.37 12.76
C ASP A 5 3.47 6.15 11.54
N THR A 6 3.49 5.52 10.35
CA THR A 6 3.89 6.17 9.11
C THR A 6 3.04 5.69 7.93
N ILE A 7 2.70 6.61 7.04
CA ILE A 7 2.00 6.33 5.78
C ILE A 7 2.86 6.82 4.62
N TRP A 8 3.22 5.91 3.71
CA TRP A 8 3.95 6.20 2.48
C TRP A 8 2.97 6.25 1.30
N LEU A 9 3.09 7.25 0.45
CA LEU A 9 2.32 7.36 -0.79
C LEU A 9 3.22 7.10 -1.99
N ALA A 10 2.86 6.13 -2.81
CA ALA A 10 3.53 5.90 -4.08
C ALA A 10 3.30 7.08 -5.02
N THR A 11 4.37 7.60 -5.59
CA THR A 11 4.33 8.68 -6.59
C THR A 11 4.04 8.16 -7.99
N GLU A 12 4.43 6.92 -8.28
CA GLU A 12 4.10 6.23 -9.53
C GLU A 12 2.75 5.51 -9.43
N PRO A 13 1.92 5.58 -10.49
CA PRO A 13 0.65 4.87 -10.50
C PRO A 13 0.85 3.36 -10.58
N MET A 14 -0.01 2.62 -9.86
CA MET A 14 -0.02 1.16 -9.88
C MET A 14 -1.24 0.65 -10.65
N ASP A 15 -1.07 -0.45 -11.39
CA ASP A 15 -2.23 -1.24 -11.80
C ASP A 15 -2.82 -1.92 -10.56
N ILE A 16 -3.97 -1.43 -10.11
CA ILE A 16 -4.64 -1.89 -8.89
C ILE A 16 -5.11 -3.35 -9.00
N ARG A 17 -5.31 -3.86 -10.21
CA ARG A 17 -5.70 -5.26 -10.43
C ARG A 17 -4.55 -6.24 -10.27
N ALA A 18 -3.31 -5.78 -10.37
CA ALA A 18 -2.14 -6.62 -10.18
C ALA A 18 -1.95 -6.96 -8.69
N ASP A 19 -1.50 -8.19 -8.43
CA ASP A 19 -1.06 -8.60 -7.10
C ASP A 19 0.43 -8.30 -6.89
N ALA A 20 0.78 -7.02 -6.95
CA ALA A 20 2.18 -6.57 -6.94
C ALA A 20 2.50 -5.54 -5.85
N ALA A 21 1.56 -5.24 -4.94
CA ALA A 21 1.76 -4.19 -3.93
C ALA A 21 2.90 -4.51 -2.96
N LEU A 22 2.94 -5.73 -2.40
CA LEU A 22 4.03 -6.14 -1.50
C LEU A 22 5.38 -6.16 -2.23
N ALA A 23 5.42 -6.74 -3.44
CA ALA A 23 6.63 -6.76 -4.26
C ALA A 23 7.16 -5.35 -4.53
N ARG A 24 6.27 -4.37 -4.82
CA ARG A 24 6.65 -2.97 -5.02
C ARG A 24 7.22 -2.35 -3.74
N VAL A 25 6.62 -2.61 -2.57
CA VAL A 25 7.15 -2.13 -1.29
C VAL A 25 8.54 -2.69 -1.03
N VAL A 26 8.73 -4.01 -1.20
CA VAL A 26 10.02 -4.67 -1.01
C VAL A 26 11.06 -4.13 -1.99
N ALA A 27 10.70 -3.88 -3.25
CA ALA A 27 11.64 -3.32 -4.24
C ALA A 27 12.13 -1.90 -3.89
N VAL A 28 11.29 -1.07 -3.27
CA VAL A 28 11.63 0.33 -2.93
C VAL A 28 12.27 0.46 -1.55
N PHE A 29 11.75 -0.28 -0.56
CA PHE A 29 12.12 -0.12 0.85
C PHE A 29 12.95 -1.28 1.42
N GLY A 30 13.19 -2.35 0.63
CA GLY A 30 13.84 -3.59 1.05
C GLY A 30 12.93 -4.55 1.82
N ALA A 31 11.95 -4.03 2.56
CA ALA A 31 10.94 -4.79 3.28
C ALA A 31 9.68 -3.94 3.53
N ALA A 32 8.55 -4.58 3.80
CA ALA A 32 7.43 -3.91 4.45
C ALA A 32 7.83 -3.67 5.92
N LYS A 33 7.91 -2.40 6.33
CA LYS A 33 8.30 -2.03 7.69
C LYS A 33 7.12 -2.20 8.65
N PRO A 34 7.33 -2.67 9.89
CA PRO A 34 6.30 -2.71 10.93
C PRO A 34 5.63 -1.35 11.16
N HIS A 35 4.37 -1.37 11.56
CA HIS A 35 3.55 -0.19 11.85
C HIS A 35 3.50 0.85 10.71
N CYS A 36 3.67 0.41 9.46
CA CYS A 36 3.62 1.27 8.28
C CYS A 36 2.47 0.90 7.35
N ALA A 37 1.91 1.92 6.70
CA ALA A 37 0.99 1.76 5.58
C ALA A 37 1.61 2.29 4.29
N TYR A 38 1.34 1.61 3.18
CA TYR A 38 1.81 1.97 1.84
C TYR A 38 0.60 2.12 0.92
N LEU A 39 0.36 3.35 0.47
CA LEU A 39 -0.78 3.73 -0.34
C LEU A 39 -0.39 3.83 -1.81
N PHE A 40 -1.20 3.21 -2.66
CA PHE A 40 -1.07 3.21 -4.11
C PHE A 40 -2.35 3.71 -4.75
N ALA A 41 -2.22 4.47 -5.83
CA ALA A 41 -3.34 4.91 -6.64
C ALA A 41 -3.17 4.44 -8.09
N ASN A 42 -4.29 4.23 -8.79
CA ASN A 42 -4.25 4.07 -10.24
C ASN A 42 -3.93 5.41 -10.92
N ARG A 43 -3.57 5.36 -12.22
CA ARG A 43 -3.21 6.56 -13.00
C ARG A 43 -4.28 7.65 -13.05
N ARG A 44 -5.56 7.29 -12.85
CA ARG A 44 -6.68 8.24 -12.79
C ARG A 44 -7.06 8.67 -11.38
N ALA A 45 -6.37 8.19 -10.35
CA ALA A 45 -6.68 8.38 -8.93
C ALA A 45 -8.12 8.04 -8.51
N THR A 46 -8.81 7.17 -9.24
CA THR A 46 -10.17 6.69 -8.93
C THR A 46 -10.20 5.37 -8.17
N ARG A 47 -9.03 4.74 -7.99
CA ARG A 47 -8.89 3.51 -7.21
C ARG A 47 -7.62 3.59 -6.39
N MET A 48 -7.73 3.17 -5.14
CA MET A 48 -6.62 3.08 -4.20
C MET A 48 -6.48 1.67 -3.66
N LYS A 49 -5.25 1.30 -3.35
CA LYS A 49 -4.90 0.05 -2.67
C LYS A 49 -3.90 0.41 -1.57
N VAL A 50 -4.13 -0.10 -0.36
CA VAL A 50 -3.24 0.12 0.79
C VAL A 50 -2.74 -1.22 1.29
N LEU A 51 -1.42 -1.33 1.43
CA LEU A 51 -0.76 -2.43 2.14
C LEU A 51 -0.41 -1.93 3.54
N VAL A 52 -0.83 -2.64 4.58
CA VAL A 52 -0.55 -2.27 5.97
C VAL A 52 0.23 -3.39 6.63
N HIS A 53 1.33 -3.06 7.31
CA HIS A 53 1.97 -3.96 8.24
C HIS A 53 1.75 -3.43 9.66
N ASP A 54 1.07 -4.19 10.51
CA ASP A 54 0.68 -3.76 11.85
C ASP A 54 1.67 -4.18 12.96
N GLY A 55 2.83 -4.74 12.57
CA GLY A 55 3.84 -5.30 13.47
C GLY A 55 3.70 -6.80 13.74
N ILE A 56 2.55 -7.40 13.43
CA ILE A 56 2.31 -8.86 13.58
C ILE A 56 2.08 -9.51 12.21
N GLY A 57 1.32 -8.84 11.35
CA GLY A 57 0.95 -9.35 10.03
C GLY A 57 0.90 -8.24 8.98
N ILE A 58 0.61 -8.68 7.76
CA ILE A 58 0.44 -7.83 6.59
C ILE A 58 -1.00 -7.99 6.08
N GLY A 59 -1.68 -6.86 5.87
CA GLY A 59 -3.03 -6.80 5.31
C GLY A 59 -3.07 -5.91 4.08
N LEU A 60 -4.08 -6.15 3.24
CA LEU A 60 -4.32 -5.35 2.05
C LEU A 60 -5.80 -4.94 1.98
N ALA A 61 -6.05 -3.66 1.71
CA ALA A 61 -7.38 -3.15 1.42
C ALA A 61 -7.38 -2.39 0.10
N ALA A 62 -8.49 -2.45 -0.62
CA ALA A 62 -8.70 -1.69 -1.86
C ALA A 62 -9.99 -0.88 -1.76
N ARG A 63 -9.97 0.33 -2.32
CA ARG A 63 -11.13 1.24 -2.34
C ARG A 63 -11.26 1.91 -3.69
N ARG A 64 -12.49 1.96 -4.21
CA ARG A 64 -12.84 2.84 -5.33
C ARG A 64 -13.20 4.22 -4.77
N LEU A 65 -12.60 5.25 -5.36
CA LEU A 65 -12.94 6.65 -5.12
C LEU A 65 -13.84 7.04 -6.28
N ASN A 66 -15.14 7.09 -6.03
CA ASN A 66 -16.13 7.42 -7.03
C ASN A 66 -16.11 8.92 -7.32
#